data_AF-A0A401U285-F1
#
_entry.id   AF-A0A401U285-F1
#
_cell.length_a   1.000
_cell.length_b   1.000
_cell.length_c   1.000
_cell.angle_alpha   90.00
_cell.angle_beta   90.00
_cell.angle_gamma   90.00
#
_symmetry.space_group_name_H-M   'P 1'
#
loop_
_entity.id
_entity.type
_entity.pdbx_description
1 polymer ?
#
loop_
_entity_poly.entity_id
_entity_poly.type
_entity_poly.pdbx_seq_one_letter_code
_entity_poly.pdbx_strand_id
1 'polypeptide(L)' 'MSSKPIRIAVVGAGPGGLTLARLLRIAGVTTTVFERETSATERPQGGTLDLHTESGQLALAR' A
#
# COMPACT_ATOMS: atom_id res chain seq x y z
N MET A 1 30.54 5.10 -7.25
CA MET A 1 29.52 4.69 -8.25
C MET A 1 28.18 5.20 -7.76
N SER A 2 27.55 6.14 -8.46
CA SER A 2 26.23 6.64 -8.05
C SER A 2 25.16 5.70 -8.61
N SER A 3 24.60 4.84 -7.76
CA SER A 3 23.45 4.01 -8.14
C SER A 3 22.23 4.91 -8.28
N LYS A 4 21.59 4.88 -9.45
CA LYS A 4 20.32 5.59 -9.67
C LYS A 4 19.31 5.15 -8.59
N PRO A 5 18.60 6.07 -7.92
CA PRO A 5 17.61 5.70 -6.91
C PRO A 5 16.53 4.82 -7.55
N ILE A 6 16.19 3.73 -6.88
CA ILE A 6 15.13 2.82 -7.31
C ILE A 6 13.81 3.58 -7.26
N ARG A 7 13.06 3.55 -8.36
CA ARG A 7 11.72 4.13 -8.45
C ARG A 7 10.70 3.02 -8.41
N ILE A 8 9.80 3.05 -7.45
CA ILE A 8 8.76 2.04 -7.26
C ILE A 8 7.39 2.63 -7.58
N ALA A 9 6.66 1.97 -8.46
CA ALA A 9 5.27 2.25 -8.76
C ALA A 9 4.39 1.08 -8.28
N VAL A 10 3.38 1.36 -7.47
CA VAL A 10 2.36 0.40 -7.04
C VAL A 10 1.10 0.66 -7.85
N VAL A 11 0.61 -0.33 -8.59
CA VAL A 11 -0.63 -0.22 -9.38
C VAL A 11 -1.76 -0.87 -8.57
N GLY A 12 -2.70 -0.04 -8.10
CA GLY A 12 -3.82 -0.41 -7.24
C GLY A 12 -3.65 0.09 -5.80
N ALA A 13 -4.61 0.89 -5.33
CA ALA A 13 -4.73 1.39 -3.95
C ALA A 13 -5.70 0.56 -3.10
N GLY A 14 -5.77 -0.76 -3.35
CA GLY A 14 -6.44 -1.69 -2.44
C GLY A 14 -5.66 -1.91 -1.14
N PRO A 15 -6.20 -2.70 -0.19
CA PRO A 15 -5.55 -2.94 1.11
C PRO A 15 -4.11 -3.42 1.00
N GLY A 16 -3.81 -4.36 0.09
CA GLY A 16 -2.45 -4.85 -0.13
C GLY A 16 -1.50 -3.80 -0.71
N GLY A 17 -1.94 -3.04 -1.71
CA GLY A 17 -1.13 -2.00 -2.35
C GLY A 17 -0.80 -0.83 -1.40
N LEU A 18 -1.80 -0.38 -0.63
CA LEU A 18 -1.61 0.67 0.38
C LEU A 18 -0.75 0.19 1.56
N THR A 19 -0.90 -1.07 1.96
CA THR A 19 -0.02 -1.68 2.99
C THR A 19 1.42 -1.71 2.51
N LEU A 20 1.69 -2.14 1.28
CA LEU A 20 3.04 -2.14 0.70
C LEU A 20 3.61 -0.71 0.64
N ALA A 21 2.85 0.26 0.13
CA ALA A 21 3.27 1.64 0.05
C ALA A 21 3.61 2.22 1.44
N ARG A 22 2.82 1.90 2.47
CA ARG A 22 3.09 2.28 3.86
C ARG A 22 4.39 1.68 4.37
N LEU A 23 4.62 0.39 4.16
CA LEU A 23 5.84 -0.29 4.62
C LEU A 23 7.10 0.25 3.93
N LEU A 24 7.03 0.51 2.62
CA LEU A 24 8.14 1.11 1.87
C LEU A 24 8.43 2.54 2.36
N ARG A 25 7.38 3.32 2.63
CA ARG A 25 7.52 4.66 3.24
C ARG A 25 8.20 4.60 4.61
N ILE A 26 7.82 3.65 5.47
CA ILE A 26 8.45 3.45 6.79
C ILE A 26 9.93 3.08 6.63
N ALA A 27 10.27 2.28 5.61
CA ALA A 27 11.65 1.92 5.28
C ALA A 27 12.45 3.05 4.56
N GLY A 28 11.88 4.24 4.37
CA GLY A 28 12.55 5.37 3.71
C GLY A 28 12.63 5.25 2.19
N VAL A 29 11.82 4.38 1.57
CA VAL A 29 11.79 4.17 0.13
C VAL A 29 10.63 4.94 -0.50
N THR A 30 10.93 5.85 -1.43
CA THR A 30 9.92 6.63 -2.15
C THR A 30 9.13 5.76 -3.12
N THR A 31 7.80 5.81 -3.02
CA THR A 31 6.88 5.09 -3.91
C THR A 31 5.73 5.95 -4.38
N THR A 32 5.26 5.70 -5.60
CA THR A 32 4.03 6.29 -6.14
C THR A 32 2.97 5.21 -6.28
N VAL A 33 1.76 5.46 -5.79
CA VAL A 33 0.59 4.58 -5.96
C VAL A 33 -0.31 5.15 -7.05
N PHE A 34 -0.70 4.31 -8.00
CA PHE A 34 -1.64 4.64 -9.06
C PHE A 34 -2.93 3.85 -8.85
N GLU A 35 -4.05 4.54 -8.77
CA GLU A 35 -5.39 3.95 -8.63
C GLU A 35 -6.27 4.42 -9.78
N ARG A 36 -7.19 3.54 -10.21
CA ARG A 36 -8.14 3.80 -11.29
C ARG A 36 -9.28 4.72 -10.84
N GLU A 37 -9.63 4.69 -9.55
CA GLU A 37 -10.62 5.60 -9.00
C GLU A 37 -10.19 7.06 -9.01
N THR A 38 -11.18 7.92 -9.23
CA THR A 38 -11.06 9.38 -9.26
C THR A 38 -10.82 9.97 -7.87
N SER A 39 -11.29 9.31 -6.81
CA SER A 39 -11.15 9.77 -5.43
C SER A 39 -11.14 8.61 -4.43
N ALA A 40 -10.63 8.85 -3.22
CA ALA A 40 -10.61 7.87 -2.14
C ALA A 40 -12.02 7.51 -1.60
N THR A 41 -13.03 8.31 -1.95
CA THR A 41 -14.43 8.14 -1.53
C THR A 41 -15.32 7.63 -2.66
N GLU A 42 -14.75 7.25 -3.81
CA GLU A 42 -15.51 6.82 -4.99
C GLU A 42 -16.28 5.51 -4.75
N ARG A 43 -15.71 4.57 -3.98
CA ARG A 43 -16.37 3.30 -3.69
C ARG A 43 -17.37 3.40 -2.53
N PRO A 44 -18.58 2.83 -2.67
CA PRO A 44 -19.42 2.54 -1.52
C PRO A 44 -18.77 1.47 -0.63
N GLN A 45 -19.15 1.46 0.65
CA GLN A 45 -18.68 0.45 1.60
C GLN A 45 -19.03 -0.97 1.11
N GLY A 46 -18.01 -1.82 1.04
CA GLY A 46 -18.16 -3.26 0.76
C GLY A 46 -18.39 -4.08 2.04
N GLY A 47 -18.26 -5.40 1.92
CA GLY A 47 -18.24 -6.30 3.07
C GLY A 47 -17.02 -6.10 3.99
N THR A 48 -16.95 -6.87 5.07
CA THR A 48 -15.83 -6.83 6.01
C THR A 48 -14.67 -7.73 5.57
N LEU A 49 -13.45 -7.39 5.99
CA LEU A 49 -12.27 -8.24 5.89
C LEU A 49 -11.89 -8.71 7.29
N ASP A 50 -11.59 -10.00 7.43
CA ASP A 50 -10.93 -10.53 8.63
C ASP A 50 -9.42 -10.59 8.39
N LEU A 51 -8.65 -10.20 9.40
CA LEU A 51 -7.19 -10.15 9.35
C LEU A 51 -6.65 -11.15 10.38
N HIS A 52 -5.93 -12.16 9.90
CA HIS A 52 -5.31 -13.14 10.78
C HIS A 52 -4.01 -12.59 11.42
N THR A 53 -3.68 -13.14 12.58
CA THR A 53 -2.59 -12.64 13.44
C THR A 53 -1.22 -12.72 12.75
N GLU A 54 -0.93 -13.84 12.09
CA GLU A 54 0.36 -14.11 11.44
C GLU A 54 0.57 -13.37 10.11
N SER A 55 -0.46 -12.68 9.62
CA SER A 55 -0.45 -12.02 8.31
C SER A 55 -0.98 -10.58 8.37
N GLY A 56 -2.29 -10.40 8.25
CA GLY A 56 -2.92 -9.08 8.15
C GLY A 56 -2.66 -8.18 9.35
N GLN A 57 -2.79 -8.71 10.58
CA GLN A 57 -2.54 -7.93 11.79
C GLN A 57 -1.04 -7.60 11.94
N LEU A 58 -0.17 -8.55 11.61
CA LEU A 58 1.28 -8.34 11.62
C LEU A 58 1.70 -7.19 10.70
N ALA A 59 1.07 -7.06 9.52
CA ALA A 59 1.36 -5.98 8.58
C ALA A 59 0.95 -4.60 9.11
N LEU A 60 -0.13 -4.52 9.90
CA LEU A 60 -0.60 -3.28 10.52
C LEU A 60 0.22 -2.85 11.74
N ALA A 61 0.82 -3.80 12.45
CA ALA A 61 1.61 -3.54 13.65
C ALA A 61 3.01 -2.93 13.38
N ARG A 62 3.42 -2.82 12.10
CA ARG A 62 4.68 -2.20 11.68
C ARG A 62 4.55 -0.70 11.51
#